data_AF-A0A1E4L8S9-F1
#
_entry.id   AF-A0A1E4L8S9-F1
#
_cell.length_a   1.000
_cell.length_b   1.000
_cell.length_c   1.000
_cell.angle_alpha   90.00
_cell.angle_beta   90.00
_cell.angle_gamma   90.00
#
_symmetry.space_group_name_H-M   'P 1'
#
loop_
_entity.id
_entity.type
_entity.pdbx_description
1 polymer ?
#
loop_
_entity_poly.entity_id
_entity_poly.type
_entity_poly.pdbx_seq_one_letter_code
_entity_poly.pdbx_strand_id
1 'polypeptide(L)'
;MIYEDEIRESFGKVCYTHKTHLKMMDLLRGRFDKLKHCQILLSALTASTLVAYLVKSFDWAPVVAAILALILTYLNTALKEGILLEQIRDHKDTASEIWIVRESFISLIADIKTRSVTVLELRTTRDQLNDTLKEIYKRAPETNAVAYERARKALQFDGEHTFEPNEVDPLLPPGLRRSTN
;
A
#
# COMPACT_ATOMS: atom_id res chain seq x y z
N MET A 1 -27.04 -17.74 2.27
CA MET A 1 -27.73 -17.18 3.45
C MET A 1 -27.42 -15.69 3.48
N ILE A 2 -28.38 -14.82 3.81
CA ILE A 2 -28.17 -13.35 3.84
C ILE A 2 -26.91 -12.97 4.65
N TYR A 3 -26.67 -13.64 5.78
CA TYR A 3 -25.50 -13.40 6.63
C TYR A 3 -24.15 -13.79 5.99
N GLU A 4 -24.13 -14.80 5.13
CA GLU A 4 -22.92 -15.20 4.42
C GLU A 4 -22.56 -14.17 3.33
N ASP A 5 -23.59 -13.65 2.64
CA ASP A 5 -23.41 -12.60 1.63
C ASP A 5 -22.82 -11.32 2.24
N GLU A 6 -23.34 -10.91 3.40
CA GLU A 6 -22.83 -9.76 4.16
C GLU A 6 -21.37 -9.92 4.60
N ILE A 7 -20.99 -11.12 5.06
CA ILE A 7 -19.60 -11.44 5.45
C ILE A 7 -18.67 -11.40 4.22
N ARG A 8 -19.09 -11.97 3.10
CA ARG A 8 -18.34 -11.96 1.84
C ARG A 8 -18.15 -10.53 1.33
N GLU A 9 -19.19 -9.70 1.36
CA GLU A 9 -19.10 -8.29 0.99
C GLU A 9 -18.09 -7.54 1.88
N SER A 10 -18.16 -7.77 3.19
CA SER A 10 -17.24 -7.16 4.17
C SER A 10 -15.79 -7.60 3.92
N PHE A 11 -15.56 -8.90 3.67
CA PHE A 11 -14.26 -9.43 3.26
C PHE A 11 -13.74 -8.79 1.97
N GLY A 12 -14.61 -8.59 0.97
CA GLY A 12 -14.27 -7.87 -0.26
C GLY A 12 -13.76 -6.47 0.04
N LYS A 13 -14.50 -5.68 0.83
CA LYS A 13 -14.09 -4.32 1.25
C LYS A 13 -12.73 -4.34 1.95
N VAL A 14 -12.50 -5.29 2.86
CA VAL A 14 -11.21 -5.45 3.56
C VAL A 14 -10.06 -5.73 2.58
N CYS A 15 -10.28 -6.58 1.57
CA CYS A 15 -9.27 -6.86 0.53
C CYS A 15 -8.89 -5.60 -0.25
N TYR A 16 -9.90 -4.80 -0.65
CA TYR A 16 -9.68 -3.53 -1.34
C TYR A 16 -8.91 -2.53 -0.47
N THR A 17 -9.29 -2.35 0.79
CA THR A 17 -8.59 -1.44 1.71
C THR A 17 -7.15 -1.89 1.92
N HIS A 18 -6.92 -3.18 2.22
CA HIS A 18 -5.58 -3.74 2.37
C HIS A 18 -4.70 -3.45 1.14
N LYS A 19 -5.20 -3.77 -0.07
CA LYS A 19 -4.45 -3.55 -1.31
C LYS A 19 -4.20 -2.07 -1.58
N THR A 20 -5.12 -1.19 -1.20
CA THR A 20 -4.98 0.27 -1.33
C THR A 20 -3.81 0.80 -0.49
N HIS A 21 -3.68 0.34 0.76
CA HIS A 21 -2.51 0.70 1.59
C HIS A 21 -1.19 0.21 0.95
N LEU A 22 -1.15 -1.02 0.42
CA LEU A 22 0.03 -1.51 -0.30
C LEU A 22 0.37 -0.66 -1.54
N LYS A 23 -0.64 -0.22 -2.30
CA LYS A 23 -0.42 0.66 -3.47
C LYS A 23 -0.02 2.07 -3.08
N MET A 24 -0.45 2.56 -1.93
CA MET A 24 0.04 3.81 -1.38
C MET A 24 1.53 3.71 -1.01
N MET A 25 1.95 2.59 -0.40
CA MET A 25 3.37 2.33 -0.14
C MET A 25 4.20 2.31 -1.43
N ASP A 26 3.73 1.63 -2.49
CA ASP A 26 4.40 1.61 -3.79
C ASP A 26 4.59 3.03 -4.36
N LEU A 27 3.56 3.88 -4.27
CA LEU A 27 3.61 5.27 -4.71
C LEU A 27 4.62 6.10 -3.92
N LEU A 28 4.61 5.98 -2.59
CA LEU A 28 5.51 6.71 -1.71
C LEU A 28 6.96 6.25 -1.90
N ARG A 29 7.19 4.95 -2.03
CA ARG A 29 8.51 4.38 -2.32
C ARG A 29 9.04 4.85 -3.67
N GLY A 30 8.21 4.86 -4.71
CA GLY A 30 8.61 5.40 -6.01
C GLY A 30 8.99 6.89 -5.97
N ARG A 31 8.37 7.69 -5.09
CA ARG A 31 8.79 9.09 -4.86
C ARG A 31 10.12 9.17 -4.11
N PHE A 32 10.30 8.33 -3.09
CA PHE A 32 11.53 8.27 -2.30
C PHE A 32 12.72 7.86 -3.17
N ASP A 33 12.54 6.82 -3.97
CA ASP A 33 13.59 6.30 -4.85
C ASP A 33 13.99 7.36 -5.87
N LYS A 34 13.04 8.04 -6.53
CA LYS A 34 13.35 9.14 -7.45
C LYS A 34 14.19 10.23 -6.79
N LEU A 35 13.86 10.62 -5.57
CA LEU A 35 14.63 11.60 -4.81
C LEU A 35 16.06 11.10 -4.55
N LYS A 36 16.20 9.86 -4.07
CA LYS A 36 17.51 9.25 -3.83
C LYS A 36 18.37 9.17 -5.07
N HIS A 37 17.79 8.78 -6.20
CA HIS A 37 18.52 8.75 -7.48
C HIS A 37 18.98 10.15 -7.90
N CYS A 38 18.14 11.18 -7.77
CA CYS A 38 18.55 12.57 -8.04
C CYS A 38 19.71 13.01 -7.15
N GLN A 39 19.67 12.72 -5.84
CA GLN A 39 20.76 13.06 -4.92
C GLN A 39 22.07 12.36 -5.28
N ILE A 40 22.01 11.07 -5.61
CA ILE A 40 23.19 10.30 -6.04
C ILE A 40 23.80 10.90 -7.31
N LEU A 41 22.97 11.23 -8.31
CA LEU A 41 23.44 11.85 -9.55
C LEU A 41 24.07 13.23 -9.31
N LEU A 42 23.45 14.08 -8.51
CA LEU A 42 24.00 15.40 -8.15
C LEU A 42 25.33 15.27 -7.39
N SER A 43 25.42 14.31 -6.47
CA SER A 43 26.66 14.02 -5.73
C SER A 43 27.79 13.57 -6.67
N ALA A 44 27.49 12.64 -7.58
CA ALA A 44 28.46 12.17 -8.58
C ALA A 44 28.92 13.29 -9.52
N LEU A 45 28.01 14.16 -9.97
CA LEU A 45 28.34 15.33 -10.79
C LEU A 45 29.22 16.34 -10.03
N THR A 46 28.90 16.59 -8.76
CA THR A 46 29.69 17.48 -7.90
C THR A 46 31.13 16.95 -7.75
N ALA A 47 31.27 15.67 -7.41
CA ALA A 47 32.58 15.02 -7.28
C ALA A 47 33.36 15.03 -8.61
N SER A 48 32.70 14.71 -9.72
CA SER A 48 33.32 14.70 -11.06
C SER A 48 33.83 16.08 -11.47
N THR A 49 33.08 17.14 -11.14
CA THR A 49 33.47 18.54 -11.42
C THR A 49 34.72 18.94 -10.64
N LEU A 50 34.81 18.54 -9.36
CA LEU A 50 36.00 18.78 -8.53
C LEU A 50 37.22 18.02 -9.06
N VAL A 51 37.06 16.76 -9.47
CA VAL A 51 38.14 15.98 -10.09
C VAL A 51 38.61 16.64 -11.40
N ALA A 52 37.69 17.12 -12.23
CA ALA A 52 38.04 17.82 -13.46
C ALA A 52 38.86 19.10 -13.21
N TYR A 53 38.52 19.86 -12.16
CA TYR A 53 39.30 21.02 -11.73
C TYR A 53 40.72 20.63 -11.34
N LEU A 54 40.90 19.55 -10.57
CA LEU A 54 42.22 19.10 -10.12
C LEU A 54 43.11 18.63 -11.28
N VAL A 55 42.53 18.00 -12.31
CA VAL A 55 43.30 17.48 -13.44
C VAL A 55 43.60 18.55 -14.49
N LYS A 56 42.67 19.47 -14.74
CA LYS A 56 42.75 20.41 -15.88
C LYS A 56 42.60 21.89 -15.52
N SER A 57 42.65 22.27 -14.24
CA SER A 57 42.58 23.67 -13.77
C SER A 57 41.49 24.51 -14.45
N PHE A 58 40.31 23.92 -14.67
CA PHE A 58 39.19 24.63 -15.27
C PHE A 58 38.64 25.67 -14.29
N ASP A 59 38.91 26.96 -14.52
CA ASP A 59 38.52 28.04 -13.59
C ASP A 59 37.01 28.14 -13.29
N TRP A 60 36.16 27.62 -14.17
CA TRP A 60 34.70 27.58 -13.98
C TRP A 60 34.22 26.42 -13.08
N ALA A 61 35.03 25.38 -12.90
CA ALA A 61 34.62 24.15 -12.22
C ALA A 61 34.27 24.34 -10.73
N PRO A 62 35.00 25.17 -9.93
CA PRO A 62 34.62 25.43 -8.54
C PRO A 62 33.24 26.08 -8.39
N VAL A 63 32.87 26.99 -9.30
CA VAL A 63 31.57 27.66 -9.29
C VAL A 63 30.44 26.65 -9.54
N VAL A 64 30.61 25.78 -10.54
CA VAL A 64 29.63 24.72 -10.84
C VAL A 64 29.50 23.74 -9.68
N ALA A 65 30.63 23.31 -9.08
CA ALA A 65 30.61 22.43 -7.92
C ALA A 65 29.88 23.05 -6.72
N ALA A 66 30.09 24.35 -6.46
CA ALA A 66 29.40 25.08 -5.39
C ALA A 66 27.89 25.13 -5.63
N ILE A 67 27.43 25.39 -6.86
CA ILE A 67 26.01 25.40 -7.21
C ILE A 67 25.39 24.01 -7.02
N LEU A 68 26.03 22.95 -7.52
CA LEU A 68 25.55 21.58 -7.37
C LEU A 68 25.46 21.17 -5.89
N ALA A 69 26.47 21.53 -5.09
CA ALA A 69 26.48 21.28 -3.66
C ALA A 69 25.34 22.02 -2.94
N LEU A 70 25.06 23.28 -3.30
CA LEU A 70 23.93 24.04 -2.73
C LEU A 70 22.59 23.38 -3.06
N ILE A 71 22.39 22.92 -4.30
CA ILE A 71 21.16 22.20 -4.68
C ILE A 71 21.05 20.90 -3.89
N LEU A 72 22.14 20.14 -3.76
CA LEU A 72 22.16 18.89 -2.99
C LEU A 72 21.86 19.13 -1.51
N THR A 73 22.44 20.16 -0.90
CA THR A 73 22.15 20.55 0.48
C THR A 73 20.68 20.96 0.63
N TYR A 74 20.15 21.76 -0.29
CA TYR A 74 18.73 22.10 -0.28
C TYR A 74 17.84 20.87 -0.36
N LEU A 75 18.14 19.92 -1.26
CA LEU A 75 17.38 18.66 -1.35
C LEU A 75 17.48 17.85 -0.06
N ASN A 76 18.66 17.77 0.58
CA ASN A 76 18.83 17.04 1.84
C ASN A 76 18.10 17.71 3.02
N THR A 77 18.03 19.03 3.06
CA THR A 77 17.43 19.78 4.18
C THR A 77 15.94 20.03 3.99
N ALA A 78 15.51 20.42 2.80
CA ALA A 78 14.13 20.81 2.51
C ALA A 78 13.22 19.60 2.28
N LEU A 79 13.76 18.48 1.77
CA LEU A 79 12.95 17.29 1.56
C LEU A 79 13.00 16.41 2.80
N LYS A 80 11.84 16.28 3.43
CA LYS A 80 11.64 15.48 4.62
C LYS A 80 11.57 14.00 4.26
N GLU A 81 12.69 13.42 3.85
CA GLU A 81 12.82 11.98 3.62
C GLU A 81 12.30 11.15 4.78
N GLY A 82 12.55 11.62 6.01
CA GLY A 82 12.03 11.02 7.23
C GLY A 82 10.50 10.90 7.23
N ILE A 83 9.78 11.94 6.79
CA ILE A 83 8.32 11.90 6.70
C ILE A 83 7.87 10.87 5.66
N LEU A 84 8.55 10.78 4.52
CA LEU A 84 8.16 9.82 3.48
C LEU A 84 8.38 8.38 3.94
N LEU A 85 9.48 8.12 4.65
CA LEU A 85 9.77 6.81 5.25
C LEU A 85 8.79 6.48 6.38
N GLU A 86 8.44 7.46 7.20
CA GLU A 86 7.41 7.35 8.24
C GLU A 86 6.05 6.98 7.63
N GLN A 87 5.58 7.72 6.63
CA GLN A 87 4.34 7.40 5.92
C GLN A 87 4.36 5.99 5.32
N ILE A 88 5.48 5.58 4.70
CA ILE A 88 5.63 4.21 4.16
C ILE A 88 5.49 3.18 5.28
N ARG A 89 6.10 3.41 6.44
CA ARG A 89 5.99 2.52 7.60
C ARG A 89 4.56 2.49 8.13
N ASP A 90 3.91 3.63 8.29
CA ASP A 90 2.55 3.70 8.84
C ASP A 90 1.54 2.98 7.93
N HIS A 91 1.67 3.11 6.60
CA HIS A 91 0.88 2.32 5.66
C HIS A 91 1.21 0.83 5.72
N LYS A 92 2.48 0.44 5.94
CA LYS A 92 2.90 -0.95 6.09
C LYS A 92 2.30 -1.61 7.33
N ASP A 93 2.36 -0.90 8.45
CA ASP A 93 1.85 -1.39 9.73
C ASP A 93 0.33 -1.55 9.65
N THR A 94 -0.36 -0.53 9.11
CA THR A 94 -1.81 -0.60 8.83
C THR A 94 -2.17 -1.76 7.90
N ALA A 95 -1.44 -1.95 6.80
CA ALA A 95 -1.69 -3.06 5.88
C ALA A 95 -1.52 -4.43 6.55
N SER A 96 -0.52 -4.56 7.43
CA SER A 96 -0.24 -5.79 8.17
C SER A 96 -1.37 -6.13 9.14
N GLU A 97 -1.91 -5.15 9.85
CA GLU A 97 -3.06 -5.33 10.75
C GLU A 97 -4.32 -5.71 9.96
N ILE A 98 -4.60 -5.04 8.84
CA ILE A 98 -5.75 -5.36 7.98
C ILE A 98 -5.61 -6.78 7.41
N TRP A 99 -4.39 -7.21 7.07
CA TRP A 99 -4.15 -8.56 6.58
C TRP A 99 -4.55 -9.63 7.60
N ILE A 100 -4.26 -9.43 8.89
CA ILE A 100 -4.68 -10.36 9.96
C ILE A 100 -6.21 -10.50 9.98
N VAL A 101 -6.93 -9.38 9.94
CA VAL A 101 -8.40 -9.39 9.91
C VAL A 101 -8.92 -10.08 8.65
N ARG A 102 -8.28 -9.85 7.50
CA ARG A 102 -8.60 -10.52 6.24
C ARG A 102 -8.48 -12.04 6.37
N GLU A 103 -7.42 -12.55 6.98
CA GLU A 103 -7.28 -14.00 7.22
C GLU A 103 -8.35 -14.54 8.17
N SER A 104 -8.73 -13.77 9.21
CA SER A 104 -9.84 -14.16 10.08
C SER A 104 -11.18 -14.25 9.34
N PHE A 105 -11.44 -13.36 8.37
CA PHE A 105 -12.61 -13.47 7.49
C PHE A 105 -12.57 -14.73 6.61
N ILE A 106 -11.39 -15.11 6.10
CA ILE A 106 -11.23 -16.35 5.31
C ILE A 106 -11.57 -17.56 6.17
N SER A 107 -11.06 -17.62 7.41
CA SER A 107 -11.40 -18.69 8.36
C SER A 107 -12.91 -18.73 8.65
N LEU A 108 -13.53 -17.58 8.91
CA LEU A 108 -14.98 -17.51 9.15
C LEU A 108 -15.80 -18.00 7.94
N ILE A 109 -15.38 -17.66 6.72
CA ILE A 109 -16.02 -18.17 5.48
C ILE A 109 -15.83 -19.68 5.35
N ALA A 110 -14.68 -20.22 5.75
CA ALA A 110 -14.43 -21.65 5.78
C ALA A 110 -15.37 -22.36 6.77
N ASP A 111 -15.52 -21.84 7.99
CA ASP A 111 -16.40 -22.40 9.02
C ASP A 111 -17.89 -22.38 8.60
N ILE A 112 -18.30 -21.32 7.88
CA ILE A 112 -19.64 -21.25 7.26
C ILE A 112 -19.80 -22.37 6.22
N LYS A 113 -18.80 -22.57 5.35
CA LYS A 113 -18.85 -23.57 4.28
C LYS A 113 -18.89 -24.99 4.83
N THR A 114 -18.19 -25.28 5.93
CA THR A 114 -18.20 -26.59 6.60
C THR A 114 -19.39 -26.78 7.54
N ARG A 115 -20.28 -25.79 7.68
CA ARG A 115 -21.41 -25.78 8.62
C ARG A 115 -20.95 -26.01 10.08
N SER A 116 -19.75 -25.54 10.41
CA SER A 116 -19.12 -25.72 11.72
C SER A 116 -19.45 -24.60 12.71
N VAL A 117 -20.22 -23.59 12.29
CA VAL A 117 -20.55 -22.40 13.08
C VAL A 117 -22.06 -22.18 13.18
N THR A 118 -22.54 -21.83 14.36
CA THR A 118 -23.94 -21.43 14.57
C THR A 118 -24.19 -19.99 14.10
N VAL A 119 -25.46 -19.62 13.87
CA VAL A 119 -25.83 -18.25 13.49
C VAL A 119 -25.43 -17.22 14.56
N LEU A 120 -25.49 -17.61 15.84
CA LEU A 120 -25.10 -16.73 16.94
C LEU A 120 -23.59 -16.46 16.93
N GLU A 121 -22.78 -17.51 16.87
CA GLU A 121 -21.31 -17.41 16.81
C GLU A 121 -20.86 -16.61 15.59
N LEU A 122 -21.46 -16.85 14.42
CA LEU A 122 -21.17 -16.12 13.19
C LEU A 122 -21.38 -14.61 13.36
N ARG A 123 -22.50 -14.19 13.96
CA ARG A 123 -22.80 -12.77 14.21
C ARG A 123 -21.82 -12.17 15.21
N THR A 124 -21.53 -12.89 16.30
CA THR A 124 -20.57 -12.44 17.31
C THR A 124 -19.17 -12.27 16.72
N THR A 125 -18.67 -13.23 15.94
CA THR A 125 -17.35 -13.12 15.31
C THR A 125 -17.32 -11.99 14.28
N ARG A 126 -18.37 -11.83 13.46
CA ARG A 126 -18.48 -10.71 12.51
C ARG A 126 -18.39 -9.36 13.24
N ASP A 127 -19.14 -9.19 14.33
CA ASP A 127 -19.17 -7.93 15.08
C ASP A 127 -17.79 -7.64 15.71
N GLN A 128 -17.10 -8.65 16.24
CA GLN A 128 -15.72 -8.53 16.74
C GLN A 128 -14.72 -8.12 15.65
N LEU A 129 -14.84 -8.68 14.44
CA LEU A 129 -13.98 -8.30 13.31
C LEU A 129 -14.25 -6.85 12.89
N ASN A 130 -15.51 -6.43 12.87
CA ASN A 130 -15.88 -5.05 12.55
C ASN A 130 -15.38 -4.05 13.59
N ASP A 131 -15.45 -4.38 14.88
CA ASP A 131 -14.87 -3.56 15.95
C ASP A 131 -13.35 -3.46 15.82
N THR A 132 -12.68 -4.57 15.49
CA THR A 132 -11.24 -4.58 15.21
C THR A 132 -10.89 -3.66 14.03
N LEU A 133 -11.62 -3.77 12.91
CA LEU A 133 -11.43 -2.90 11.74
C LEU A 133 -11.65 -1.43 12.08
N LYS A 134 -12.64 -1.12 12.91
CA LYS A 134 -12.93 0.26 13.33
C LYS A 134 -11.74 0.87 14.07
N GLU A 135 -11.10 0.12 14.96
CA GLU A 135 -9.90 0.60 15.67
C GLU A 135 -8.67 0.72 14.76
N ILE A 136 -8.53 -0.14 13.75
CA ILE A 136 -7.48 0.02 12.72
C ILE A 136 -7.74 1.28 11.90
N TYR A 137 -8.96 1.46 11.38
CA TYR A 137 -9.30 2.56 10.49
C TYR A 137 -9.24 3.94 11.15
N LYS A 138 -9.50 4.03 12.47
CA LYS A 138 -9.31 5.29 13.22
C LYS A 138 -7.86 5.79 13.21
N ARG A 139 -6.90 4.87 13.10
CA ARG A 139 -5.45 5.17 13.17
C ARG A 139 -4.78 5.14 11.80
N ALA A 140 -5.50 4.65 10.79
CA ALA A 140 -4.97 4.45 9.46
C ALA A 140 -4.60 5.81 8.81
N PRO A 141 -3.41 5.93 8.20
CA PRO A 141 -3.07 7.10 7.41
C PRO A 141 -3.96 7.21 6.17
N GLU A 142 -4.23 8.44 5.74
CA GLU A 142 -5.06 8.69 4.56
C GLU A 142 -4.45 8.09 3.29
N THR A 143 -5.31 7.52 2.45
CA THR A 143 -4.95 7.03 1.11
C THR A 143 -5.47 8.00 0.05
N ASN A 144 -5.15 7.75 -1.22
CA ASN A 144 -5.60 8.60 -2.32
C ASN A 144 -6.26 7.79 -3.44
N ALA A 145 -6.98 8.48 -4.32
CA ALA A 145 -7.68 7.87 -5.45
C ALA A 145 -6.74 7.10 -6.38
N VAL A 146 -5.49 7.55 -6.56
CA VAL A 146 -4.50 6.85 -7.41
C VAL A 146 -4.14 5.48 -6.82
N ALA A 147 -3.95 5.40 -5.49
CA ALA A 147 -3.67 4.15 -4.79
C ALA A 147 -4.87 3.20 -4.88
N TYR A 148 -6.09 3.72 -4.68
CA TYR A 148 -7.33 2.96 -4.80
C TYR A 148 -7.53 2.38 -6.20
N GLU A 149 -7.40 3.20 -7.25
CA GLU A 149 -7.54 2.73 -8.64
C GLU A 149 -6.47 1.69 -9.01
N ARG A 150 -5.24 1.84 -8.52
CA ARG A 150 -4.20 0.82 -8.69
C ARG A 150 -4.50 -0.47 -7.94
N ALA A 151 -5.14 -0.37 -6.78
CA ALA A 151 -5.52 -1.53 -5.98
C ALA A 151 -6.66 -2.28 -6.65
N ARG A 152 -7.68 -1.55 -7.09
CA ARG A 152 -8.81 -2.02 -7.89
C ARG A 152 -8.35 -2.79 -9.13
N LYS A 153 -7.51 -2.17 -9.96
CA LYS A 153 -6.90 -2.83 -11.14
C LYS A 153 -6.02 -4.04 -10.80
N ALA A 154 -5.43 -4.09 -9.60
CA ALA A 154 -4.60 -5.21 -9.19
C ALA A 154 -5.40 -6.36 -8.55
N LEU A 155 -6.64 -6.11 -8.12
CA LEU A 155 -7.55 -7.11 -7.58
C LEU A 155 -8.49 -7.66 -8.66
N GLN A 156 -8.79 -6.85 -9.68
CA GLN A 156 -9.51 -7.28 -10.88
C GLN A 156 -8.57 -7.90 -11.90
N PHE A 157 -8.90 -9.11 -12.36
CA PHE A 157 -8.42 -9.61 -13.64
C PHE A 157 -9.41 -9.16 -14.72
N ASP A 158 -9.05 -8.15 -15.52
CA ASP A 158 -9.68 -7.73 -16.81
C ASP A 158 -11.23 -7.67 -16.90
N GLY A 159 -11.96 -7.70 -15.78
CA GLY A 159 -13.41 -7.68 -15.72
C GLY A 159 -13.89 -6.30 -15.28
N GLU A 160 -14.68 -5.65 -16.15
CA GLU A 160 -15.30 -4.36 -15.88
C GLU A 160 -16.20 -4.37 -14.65
N HIS A 161 -16.38 -3.17 -14.11
CA HIS A 161 -17.13 -2.89 -12.91
C HIS A 161 -18.58 -3.29 -12.97
N THR A 162 -18.93 -4.22 -12.10
CA THR A 162 -20.25 -4.26 -11.50
C THR A 162 -20.04 -4.92 -10.14
N PHE A 163 -20.64 -4.35 -9.08
CA PHE A 163 -20.76 -4.98 -7.76
C PHE A 163 -21.63 -6.23 -7.88
N GLU A 164 -21.23 -7.16 -8.73
CA GLU A 164 -21.93 -8.40 -8.97
C GLU A 164 -21.58 -9.37 -7.84
N PRO A 165 -22.49 -10.31 -7.53
CA PRO A 165 -22.27 -11.36 -6.55
C PRO A 165 -20.95 -12.14 -6.70
N ASN A 166 -20.27 -12.02 -7.85
CA ASN A 166 -19.08 -12.74 -8.24
C ASN A 166 -17.75 -11.98 -8.06
N GLU A 167 -17.70 -10.73 -7.61
CA GLU A 167 -16.41 -10.02 -7.43
C GLU A 167 -15.58 -10.54 -6.24
N VAL A 168 -16.23 -11.10 -5.22
CA VAL A 168 -15.56 -11.58 -3.99
C VAL A 168 -14.94 -12.97 -4.18
N ASP A 169 -15.57 -13.83 -4.99
CA ASP A 169 -15.13 -15.21 -5.18
C ASP A 169 -13.71 -15.34 -5.77
N PRO A 170 -13.30 -14.55 -6.77
CA PRO A 170 -11.92 -14.55 -7.27
C PRO A 170 -10.89 -14.23 -6.19
N LEU A 171 -11.26 -13.42 -5.18
CA LEU A 171 -10.38 -13.03 -4.07
C LEU A 171 -10.21 -14.14 -3.01
N LEU A 172 -11.10 -15.13 -3.02
CA LEU A 172 -11.03 -16.28 -2.12
C LEU A 172 -10.20 -17.42 -2.72
N PRO A 173 -9.57 -18.25 -1.86
CA PRO A 173 -8.97 -19.52 -2.28
C PRO A 173 -9.97 -20.39 -3.05
N PRO A 174 -9.54 -21.19 -4.06
CA PRO A 174 -10.45 -21.99 -4.89
C PRO A 174 -11.45 -22.85 -4.10
N GLY A 175 -11.01 -23.42 -2.98
CA GLY A 175 -11.84 -24.24 -2.08
C GLY A 175 -12.94 -23.48 -1.33
N LEU A 176 -12.93 -22.14 -1.32
CA LEU A 176 -13.91 -21.30 -0.61
C LEU A 176 -14.83 -20.50 -1.56
N ARG A 177 -14.55 -20.56 -2.86
CA ARG A 177 -15.42 -19.97 -3.90
C ARG A 177 -16.78 -20.67 -3.91
N ARG A 178 -17.83 -19.95 -4.32
CA ARG A 178 -19.09 -20.59 -4.67
C ARG A 178 -18.89 -21.33 -6.00
N SER A 179 -19.52 -22.49 -6.12
CA SER A 179 -19.52 -23.21 -7.40
C SER A 179 -20.33 -22.36 -8.37
N THR A 180 -19.70 -21.91 -9.46
CA THR A 180 -20.40 -21.38 -10.61
C THR A 180 -21.16 -22.56 -11.22
N ASN A 181 -22.45 -22.66 -10.90
CA ASN A 181 -23.40 -23.45 -11.67
C ASN A 181 -24.12 -22.51 -12.63
#